data_AF-A0A7Y4ZUL8-F1
#
_entry.id   AF-A0A7Y4ZUL8-F1
#
_cell.length_a   1.000
_cell.length_b   1.000
_cell.length_c   1.000
_cell.angle_alpha   90.00
_cell.angle_beta   90.00
_cell.angle_gamma   90.00
#
_symmetry.space_group_name_H-M   'P 1'
#
loop_
_entity.id
_entity.type
_entity.pdbx_description
1 polymer ?
#
loop_
_entity_poly.entity_id
_entity_poly.type
_entity_poly.pdbx_seq_one_letter_code
_entity_poly.pdbx_strand_id
1 'polypeptide(L)'
;MKPTQTRLRSRLPEATDRPPVTGALDTFWKSISAINYFYWATLAGFDALQRLRPASATEPRDFIEGSIAAHLNLNLPEFDRLLAEQPLRLRYFSLVDAVTFYEEFLLQTLIRELPTRPTLKPEKPLEKYAKNVIDGRYERRAVEIDEALQLDIVSLGSEHELVVGDLTASFLVRNIVVHAGGVVSSREVPTLSPLVPGLLAGVPFPLDEALWRRFLSALWKHAQDIDLLVRVGYRR
;
A
#
# COMPACT_ATOMS: atom_id res chain seq x y z
N MET A 1 21.47 -2.78 46.54
CA MET A 1 22.00 -2.47 45.19
C MET A 1 20.82 -2.49 44.22
N LYS A 2 20.48 -1.36 43.61
CA LYS A 2 19.48 -1.30 42.52
C LYS A 2 20.19 -1.60 41.21
N PRO A 3 19.60 -2.37 40.28
CA PRO A 3 20.20 -2.57 38.97
C PRO A 3 20.09 -1.26 38.18
N THR A 4 21.24 -0.76 37.75
CA THR A 4 21.38 0.37 36.85
C THR A 4 20.75 -0.01 35.52
N GLN A 5 19.58 0.55 35.20
CA GLN A 5 19.03 0.53 33.85
C GLN A 5 19.98 1.34 32.95
N THR A 6 20.79 0.63 32.17
CA THR A 6 21.52 1.20 31.04
C THR A 6 20.49 1.78 30.08
N ARG A 7 20.29 3.10 30.11
CA ARG A 7 19.50 3.82 29.11
C ARG A 7 20.26 3.79 27.79
N LEU A 8 20.08 2.75 26.99
CA LEU A 8 20.28 2.82 25.55
C LEU A 8 19.12 3.63 24.96
N ARG A 9 19.23 4.95 25.03
CA ARG A 9 18.50 5.85 24.14
C ARG A 9 19.54 6.46 23.21
N SER A 10 19.92 5.74 22.15
CA SER A 10 20.43 6.39 20.95
C SER A 10 19.29 7.27 20.43
N ARG A 11 19.32 8.57 20.72
CA ARG A 11 18.42 9.51 20.07
C ARG A 11 18.70 9.43 18.57
N LEU A 12 17.66 9.17 17.76
CA LEU A 12 17.74 9.30 16.31
C LEU A 12 18.24 10.72 15.98
N PRO A 13 19.10 10.89 14.95
CA PRO A 13 19.60 12.20 14.56
C PRO A 13 18.46 13.14 14.13
N GLU A 14 18.63 14.43 14.45
CA GLU A 14 17.71 15.49 14.04
C GLU A 14 17.62 15.56 12.51
N ALA A 15 16.48 16.04 11.99
CA ALA A 15 16.15 15.95 10.56
C ALA A 15 17.22 16.52 9.61
N THR A 16 17.97 17.54 10.06
CA THR A 16 19.03 18.21 9.30
C THR A 16 20.32 17.39 9.19
N ASP A 17 20.53 16.42 10.09
CA ASP A 17 21.75 15.61 10.15
C ASP A 17 21.54 14.19 9.59
N ARG A 18 20.35 13.94 9.02
CA ARG A 18 19.99 12.63 8.47
C ARG A 18 20.75 12.36 7.17
N PRO A 19 21.31 11.15 6.97
CA PRO A 19 21.89 10.77 5.68
C PRO A 19 20.88 10.91 4.53
N PRO A 20 21.30 11.09 3.27
CA PRO A 20 20.36 11.15 2.15
C PRO A 20 19.53 9.87 2.05
N VAL A 21 18.27 10.01 1.60
CA VAL A 21 17.34 8.89 1.37
C VAL A 21 17.96 7.84 0.46
N THR A 22 17.58 6.57 0.67
CA THR A 22 18.13 5.50 -0.17
C THR A 22 17.49 5.47 -1.55
N GLY A 23 18.17 4.78 -2.49
CA GLY A 23 17.65 4.63 -3.85
C GLY A 23 16.36 3.80 -3.89
N ALA A 24 16.22 2.84 -2.97
CA ALA A 24 14.98 2.08 -2.81
C ALA A 24 13.81 2.99 -2.41
N LEU A 25 13.97 3.87 -1.41
CA LEU A 25 12.90 4.78 -1.00
C LEU A 25 12.55 5.79 -2.11
N ASP A 26 13.55 6.36 -2.80
CA ASP A 26 13.33 7.28 -3.93
C ASP A 26 12.54 6.62 -5.07
N THR A 27 12.86 5.36 -5.39
CA THR A 27 12.12 4.59 -6.40
C THR A 27 10.67 4.36 -5.97
N PHE A 28 10.45 3.93 -4.72
CA PHE A 28 9.12 3.73 -4.18
C PHE A 28 8.29 5.02 -4.20
N TRP A 29 8.89 6.16 -3.84
CA TRP A 29 8.22 7.45 -3.87
C TRP A 29 7.75 7.84 -5.27
N LYS A 30 8.60 7.65 -6.28
CA LYS A 30 8.23 7.90 -7.67
C LYS A 30 7.05 7.03 -8.09
N SER A 31 7.04 5.75 -7.72
CA SER A 31 5.93 4.84 -8.01
C SER A 31 4.62 5.25 -7.31
N ILE A 32 4.66 5.58 -6.02
CA ILE A 32 3.46 6.04 -5.29
C ILE A 32 2.94 7.36 -5.86
N SER A 33 3.83 8.27 -6.24
CA SER A 33 3.43 9.54 -6.88
C SER A 33 2.75 9.30 -8.23
N ALA A 34 3.29 8.39 -9.05
CA ALA A 34 2.69 8.01 -10.32
C ALA A 34 1.31 7.38 -10.13
N ILE A 35 1.14 6.49 -9.15
CA ILE A 35 -0.17 5.92 -8.78
C ILE A 35 -1.15 7.01 -8.40
N ASN A 36 -0.73 7.96 -7.56
CA ASN A 36 -1.58 9.07 -7.14
C ASN A 36 -1.99 9.95 -8.34
N TYR A 37 -1.07 10.28 -9.23
CA TYR A 37 -1.39 11.04 -10.44
C TYR A 37 -2.35 10.30 -11.36
N PHE A 38 -2.12 9.00 -11.59
CA PHE A 38 -3.02 8.16 -12.36
C PHE A 38 -4.43 8.15 -11.74
N TYR A 39 -4.53 7.90 -10.43
CA TYR A 39 -5.80 7.88 -9.70
C TYR A 39 -6.61 9.17 -9.91
N TRP A 40 -5.99 10.33 -9.65
CA TRP A 40 -6.68 11.62 -9.74
C TRP A 40 -7.04 12.02 -11.17
N ALA A 41 -6.14 11.77 -12.12
CA ALA A 41 -6.40 12.07 -13.52
C ALA A 41 -7.57 11.22 -14.05
N THR A 42 -7.59 9.92 -13.73
CA THR A 42 -8.67 9.03 -14.14
C THR A 42 -10.00 9.41 -13.47
N LEU A 43 -10.00 9.71 -12.17
CA LEU A 43 -11.21 10.14 -11.46
C LEU A 43 -11.77 11.45 -12.03
N ALA A 44 -10.90 12.41 -12.34
CA ALA A 44 -11.29 13.65 -13.01
C ALA A 44 -11.88 13.39 -14.41
N GLY A 45 -11.34 12.41 -15.15
CA GLY A 45 -11.91 11.96 -16.42
C GLY A 45 -13.33 11.39 -16.26
N PHE A 46 -13.57 10.57 -15.24
CA PHE A 46 -14.91 10.04 -14.97
C PHE A 46 -15.90 11.15 -14.61
N ASP A 47 -15.51 12.08 -13.75
CA ASP A 47 -16.34 13.24 -13.38
C ASP A 47 -16.63 14.14 -14.59
N ALA A 48 -15.63 14.40 -15.44
CA ALA A 48 -15.80 15.17 -16.66
C ALA A 48 -16.78 14.50 -17.63
N LEU A 49 -16.68 13.18 -17.83
CA LEU A 49 -17.62 12.43 -18.67
C LEU A 49 -19.07 12.54 -18.17
N GLN A 50 -19.28 12.53 -16.85
CA GLN A 50 -20.62 12.70 -16.27
C GLN A 50 -21.14 14.13 -16.43
N ARG A 51 -20.30 15.14 -16.15
CA ARG A 51 -20.70 16.56 -16.12
C ARG A 51 -20.86 17.18 -17.50
N LEU A 52 -20.02 16.79 -18.46
CA LEU A 52 -19.97 17.40 -19.79
C LEU A 52 -20.83 16.67 -20.82
N ARG A 53 -21.54 15.60 -20.42
CA ARG A 53 -22.48 14.89 -21.29
C ARG A 53 -23.62 15.82 -21.75
N PRO A 54 -23.90 15.93 -23.05
CA PRO A 54 -25.05 16.68 -23.55
C PRO A 54 -26.37 16.09 -23.04
N ALA A 55 -27.33 16.94 -22.67
CA ALA A 55 -28.65 16.49 -22.22
C ALA A 55 -29.44 15.74 -23.31
N SER A 56 -29.08 15.94 -24.58
CA SER A 56 -29.67 15.25 -25.73
C SER A 56 -29.04 13.89 -26.04
N ALA A 57 -27.99 13.48 -25.32
CA ALA A 57 -27.33 12.20 -25.57
C ALA A 57 -28.27 11.03 -25.25
N THR A 58 -28.38 10.10 -26.20
CA THR A 58 -29.17 8.87 -26.10
C THR A 58 -28.29 7.62 -26.06
N GLU A 59 -27.06 7.73 -26.55
CA GLU A 59 -26.07 6.65 -26.56
C GLU A 59 -24.66 7.17 -26.25
N PRO A 60 -23.72 6.31 -25.80
CA PRO A 60 -22.34 6.73 -25.51
C PRO A 60 -21.64 7.46 -26.67
N ARG A 61 -21.86 7.01 -27.92
CA ARG A 61 -21.27 7.62 -29.12
C ARG A 61 -21.65 9.09 -29.37
N ASP A 62 -22.66 9.59 -28.67
CA ASP A 62 -23.10 10.98 -28.80
C ASP A 62 -22.15 11.96 -28.10
N PHE A 63 -21.26 11.48 -27.22
CA PHE A 63 -20.37 12.32 -26.41
C PHE A 63 -18.97 11.74 -26.14
N ILE A 64 -18.69 10.53 -26.63
CA ILE A 64 -17.33 9.97 -26.67
C ILE A 64 -16.95 9.63 -28.11
N GLU A 65 -15.67 9.40 -28.36
CA GLU A 65 -15.18 9.02 -29.68
C GLU A 65 -15.89 7.74 -30.19
N GLY A 66 -16.36 7.76 -31.43
CA GLY A 66 -17.14 6.66 -31.99
C GLY A 66 -16.40 5.30 -32.01
N SER A 67 -15.08 5.33 -32.17
CA SER A 67 -14.23 4.13 -32.08
C SER A 67 -14.28 3.53 -30.67
N ILE A 68 -14.16 4.35 -29.63
CA ILE A 68 -14.23 3.94 -28.22
C ILE A 68 -15.63 3.43 -27.89
N ALA A 69 -16.67 4.16 -28.32
CA ALA A 69 -18.06 3.74 -28.11
C ALA A 69 -18.35 2.37 -28.73
N ALA A 70 -17.82 2.10 -29.93
CA ALA A 70 -17.97 0.82 -30.60
C ALA A 70 -17.26 -0.32 -29.83
N HIS A 71 -16.09 -0.07 -29.23
CA HIS A 71 -15.41 -1.06 -28.40
C HIS A 71 -16.12 -1.33 -27.08
N LEU A 72 -16.72 -0.29 -26.47
CA LEU A 72 -17.53 -0.46 -25.26
C LEU A 72 -18.79 -1.27 -25.54
N ASN A 73 -19.46 -1.00 -26.67
CA ASN A 73 -20.68 -1.69 -27.09
C ASN A 73 -21.76 -1.75 -25.99
N LEU A 74 -22.01 -0.60 -25.35
CA LEU A 74 -22.96 -0.45 -24.26
C LEU A 74 -24.09 0.49 -24.67
N ASN A 75 -25.28 0.27 -24.11
CA ASN A 75 -26.32 1.30 -24.08
C ASN A 75 -26.02 2.34 -22.98
N LEU A 76 -26.71 3.49 -23.02
CA LEU A 76 -26.47 4.59 -22.08
C LEU A 76 -26.70 4.21 -20.60
N PRO A 77 -27.80 3.51 -20.21
CA PRO A 77 -27.98 3.08 -18.82
C PRO A 77 -26.85 2.17 -18.30
N GLU A 78 -26.36 1.25 -19.13
CA GLU A 78 -25.28 0.35 -18.73
C GLU A 78 -23.94 1.08 -18.64
N PHE A 79 -23.68 2.01 -19.55
CA PHE A 79 -22.52 2.89 -19.47
C PHE A 79 -22.51 3.68 -18.16
N ASP A 80 -23.62 4.30 -17.77
CA ASP A 80 -23.73 5.08 -16.53
C ASP A 80 -23.51 4.22 -15.28
N ARG A 81 -24.10 3.02 -15.25
CA ARG A 81 -23.89 2.05 -14.17
C ARG A 81 -22.42 1.69 -14.04
N LEU A 82 -21.78 1.31 -15.15
CA LEU A 82 -20.37 0.90 -15.13
C LEU A 82 -19.45 2.07 -14.78
N LEU A 83 -19.74 3.27 -15.25
CA LEU A 83 -18.99 4.49 -14.91
C LEU A 83 -19.05 4.78 -13.40
N ALA A 84 -20.21 4.57 -12.76
CA ALA A 84 -20.36 4.70 -11.31
C ALA A 84 -19.60 3.62 -10.51
N GLU A 85 -19.35 2.44 -11.10
CA GLU A 85 -18.59 1.35 -10.49
C GLU A 85 -17.06 1.51 -10.64
N GLN A 86 -16.59 2.27 -11.65
CA GLN A 86 -15.16 2.41 -11.93
C GLN A 86 -14.33 2.98 -10.77
N PRO A 87 -14.79 3.96 -9.96
CA PRO A 87 -14.00 4.48 -8.85
C PRO A 87 -13.56 3.40 -7.85
N LEU A 88 -14.41 2.40 -7.56
CA LEU A 88 -14.03 1.31 -6.67
C LEU A 88 -12.95 0.43 -7.31
N ARG A 89 -13.11 0.06 -8.58
CA ARG A 89 -12.12 -0.73 -9.32
C ARG A 89 -10.78 -0.02 -9.42
N LEU A 90 -10.82 1.29 -9.66
CA LEU A 90 -9.63 2.15 -9.70
C LEU A 90 -8.88 2.10 -8.36
N ARG A 91 -9.58 2.24 -7.22
CA ARG A 91 -8.95 2.13 -5.90
C ARG A 91 -8.35 0.75 -5.65
N TYR A 92 -9.03 -0.32 -6.07
CA TYR A 92 -8.48 -1.68 -6.01
C TYR A 92 -7.17 -1.80 -6.77
N PHE A 93 -7.15 -1.41 -8.05
CA PHE A 93 -5.94 -1.50 -8.86
C PHE A 93 -4.80 -0.64 -8.30
N SER A 94 -5.08 0.61 -7.95
CA SER A 94 -4.09 1.50 -7.36
C SER A 94 -3.54 0.96 -6.02
N LEU A 95 -4.36 0.30 -5.20
CA LEU A 95 -3.89 -0.33 -3.96
C LEU A 95 -3.02 -1.56 -4.23
N VAL A 96 -3.42 -2.41 -5.19
CA VAL A 96 -2.63 -3.59 -5.59
C VAL A 96 -1.25 -3.17 -6.07
N ASP A 97 -1.17 -2.15 -6.92
CA ASP A 97 0.09 -1.60 -7.42
C ASP A 97 0.93 -1.03 -6.28
N ALA A 98 0.33 -0.23 -5.38
CA ALA A 98 1.04 0.36 -4.26
C ALA A 98 1.64 -0.69 -3.32
N VAL A 99 0.89 -1.74 -3.00
CA VAL A 99 1.39 -2.86 -2.20
C VAL A 99 2.52 -3.60 -2.92
N THR A 100 2.41 -3.78 -4.24
CA THR A 100 3.43 -4.44 -5.05
C THR A 100 4.74 -3.65 -5.05
N PHE A 101 4.70 -2.35 -5.32
CA PHE A 101 5.90 -1.50 -5.28
C PHE A 101 6.49 -1.39 -3.87
N TYR A 102 5.64 -1.46 -2.85
CA TYR A 102 6.09 -1.51 -1.48
C TYR A 102 6.85 -2.81 -1.17
N GLU A 103 6.37 -3.95 -1.67
CA GLU A 103 7.10 -5.23 -1.58
C GLU A 103 8.44 -5.19 -2.32
N GLU A 104 8.50 -4.56 -3.51
CA GLU A 104 9.75 -4.35 -4.22
C GLU A 104 10.74 -3.47 -3.45
N PHE A 105 10.25 -2.37 -2.84
CA PHE A 105 11.05 -1.52 -1.96
C PHE A 105 11.69 -2.33 -0.83
N LEU A 106 10.91 -3.19 -0.17
CA LEU A 106 11.41 -4.05 0.90
C LEU A 106 12.48 -5.01 0.40
N LEU A 107 12.26 -5.66 -0.74
CA LEU A 107 13.23 -6.57 -1.33
C LEU A 107 14.52 -5.86 -1.72
N GLN A 108 14.44 -4.66 -2.30
CA GLN A 108 15.62 -3.86 -2.65
C GLN A 108 16.39 -3.44 -1.39
N THR A 109 15.69 -2.97 -0.37
CA THR A 109 16.28 -2.60 0.93
C THR A 109 16.99 -3.80 1.56
N LEU A 110 16.33 -4.97 1.56
CA LEU A 110 16.83 -6.22 2.11
C LEU A 110 18.07 -6.73 1.40
N ILE A 111 18.00 -6.87 0.07
CA ILE A 111 19.01 -7.61 -0.70
C ILE A 111 20.18 -6.73 -1.11
N ARG A 112 19.96 -5.44 -1.36
CA ARG A 112 20.98 -4.56 -1.95
C ARG A 112 21.56 -3.58 -0.96
N GLU A 113 20.73 -2.97 -0.12
CA GLU A 113 21.19 -1.85 0.70
C GLU A 113 21.76 -2.31 2.04
N LEU A 114 21.07 -3.19 2.76
CA LEU A 114 21.52 -3.68 4.06
C LEU A 114 22.88 -4.42 4.04
N PRO A 115 23.18 -5.34 3.09
CA PRO A 115 24.43 -6.10 3.09
C PRO A 115 25.68 -5.24 2.84
N THR A 116 25.51 -4.08 2.22
CA THR A 116 26.62 -3.15 1.93
C THR A 116 27.03 -2.33 3.16
N ARG A 117 26.29 -2.43 4.27
CA ARG A 117 26.54 -1.64 5.48
C ARG A 117 27.43 -2.43 6.46
N PRO A 118 28.60 -1.90 6.85
CA PRO A 118 29.60 -2.65 7.63
C PRO A 118 29.12 -3.17 8.99
N THR A 119 28.05 -2.59 9.54
CA THR A 119 27.46 -2.92 10.84
C THR A 119 26.35 -3.97 10.78
N LEU A 120 25.92 -4.40 9.59
CA LEU A 120 24.81 -5.34 9.40
C LEU A 120 25.31 -6.67 8.82
N LYS A 121 25.36 -7.70 9.68
CA LYS A 121 25.51 -9.10 9.27
C LYS A 121 24.21 -9.84 9.61
N PRO A 122 23.34 -10.14 8.63
CA PRO A 122 22.12 -10.89 8.89
C PRO A 122 22.46 -12.31 9.37
N GLU A 123 21.74 -12.80 10.38
CA GLU A 123 21.99 -14.13 10.98
C GLU A 123 21.59 -15.31 10.08
N LYS A 124 20.68 -15.09 9.12
CA LYS A 124 20.33 -16.10 8.10
C LYS A 124 20.37 -15.50 6.68
N PRO A 125 20.44 -16.33 5.62
CA PRO A 125 20.46 -15.87 4.25
C PRO A 125 19.19 -15.05 3.92
N LEU A 126 19.40 -13.83 3.42
CA LEU A 126 18.32 -12.88 3.12
C LEU A 126 17.37 -13.39 2.02
N GLU A 127 17.86 -14.23 1.12
CA GLU A 127 17.09 -14.85 0.04
C GLU A 127 16.04 -15.82 0.59
N LYS A 128 16.37 -16.53 1.68
CA LYS A 128 15.42 -17.45 2.35
C LYS A 128 14.36 -16.67 3.12
N TYR A 129 14.70 -15.51 3.67
CA TYR A 129 13.74 -14.60 4.29
C TYR A 129 12.81 -13.97 3.27
N ALA A 130 13.35 -13.43 2.18
CA ALA A 130 12.56 -12.87 1.08
C ALA A 130 11.53 -13.89 0.54
N LYS A 131 11.96 -15.14 0.35
CA LYS A 131 11.06 -16.22 -0.07
C LYS A 131 9.97 -16.51 0.96
N ASN A 132 10.30 -16.58 2.25
CA ASN A 132 9.32 -16.82 3.31
C ASN A 132 8.31 -15.68 3.44
N VAL A 133 8.71 -14.42 3.26
CA VAL A 133 7.80 -13.27 3.27
C VAL A 133 6.83 -13.33 2.08
N ILE A 134 7.33 -13.73 0.91
CA ILE A 134 6.51 -13.89 -0.30
C ILE A 134 5.54 -15.08 -0.16
N ASP A 135 6.02 -16.22 0.34
CA ASP A 135 5.24 -17.47 0.46
C ASP A 135 4.42 -17.56 1.76
N GLY A 136 4.62 -16.62 2.69
CA GLY A 136 4.01 -16.58 4.02
C GLY A 136 2.56 -16.12 4.02
N ARG A 137 1.95 -16.09 5.21
CA ARG A 137 0.57 -15.58 5.38
C ARG A 137 0.58 -14.06 5.27
N TYR A 138 -0.32 -13.51 4.45
CA TYR A 138 -0.39 -12.06 4.17
C TYR A 138 -0.48 -11.20 5.43
N GLU A 139 -1.28 -11.62 6.42
CA GLU A 139 -1.44 -10.91 7.69
C GLU A 139 -0.18 -10.87 8.56
N ARG A 140 0.78 -11.77 8.31
CA ARG A 140 2.06 -11.83 9.03
C ARG A 140 3.19 -11.12 8.30
N ARG A 141 3.02 -10.74 7.03
CA ARG A 141 4.09 -10.18 6.20
C ARG A 141 4.79 -9.00 6.88
N ALA A 142 4.06 -8.02 7.38
CA ALA A 142 4.65 -6.85 8.04
C ALA A 142 5.56 -7.24 9.23
N VAL A 143 5.15 -8.23 10.03
CA VAL A 143 5.94 -8.74 11.17
C VAL A 143 7.13 -9.57 10.69
N GLU A 144 6.94 -10.43 9.68
CA GLU A 144 8.02 -11.25 9.10
C GLU A 144 9.10 -10.38 8.43
N ILE A 145 8.70 -9.22 7.88
CA ILE A 145 9.60 -8.19 7.35
C ILE A 145 10.41 -7.56 8.49
N ASP A 146 9.76 -7.12 9.56
CA ASP A 146 10.45 -6.58 10.75
C ASP A 146 11.44 -7.60 11.35
N GLU A 147 11.02 -8.86 11.47
CA GLU A 147 11.87 -9.96 11.93
C GLU A 147 13.06 -10.20 11.00
N ALA A 148 12.85 -10.20 9.68
CA ALA A 148 13.91 -10.35 8.69
C ALA A 148 14.91 -9.19 8.75
N LEU A 149 14.43 -7.99 9.06
CA LEU A 149 15.24 -6.78 9.21
C LEU A 149 15.92 -6.69 10.59
N GLN A 150 15.60 -7.58 11.54
CA GLN A 150 15.92 -7.42 12.97
C GLN A 150 15.50 -6.05 13.52
N LEU A 151 14.43 -5.49 12.95
CA LEU A 151 13.84 -4.23 13.35
C LEU A 151 12.65 -4.48 14.27
N ASP A 152 12.11 -3.38 14.77
CA ASP A 152 10.94 -3.39 15.64
C ASP A 152 10.06 -2.19 15.41
N ILE A 153 9.81 -1.88 14.14
CA ILE A 153 9.04 -0.70 13.78
C ILE A 153 7.60 -0.87 14.26
N VAL A 154 7.08 -2.08 14.11
CA VAL A 154 5.74 -2.46 14.55
C VAL A 154 5.57 -2.34 16.07
N SER A 155 6.60 -2.60 16.90
CA SER A 155 6.46 -2.52 18.37
C SER A 155 7.07 -1.28 19.04
N LEU A 156 8.00 -0.56 18.41
CA LEU A 156 8.60 0.66 18.99
C LEU A 156 7.79 1.93 18.72
N GLY A 157 6.84 1.87 17.79
CA GLY A 157 6.15 3.05 17.33
C GLY A 157 6.99 3.85 16.35
N SER A 158 6.33 4.36 15.32
CA SER A 158 6.90 5.10 14.21
C SER A 158 7.11 6.58 14.57
N GLU A 159 8.16 7.22 14.05
CA GLU A 159 8.29 8.68 14.10
C GLU A 159 7.17 9.38 13.33
N HIS A 160 6.53 8.67 12.41
CA HIS A 160 5.53 9.18 11.48
C HIS A 160 4.11 8.72 11.82
N GLU A 161 3.82 8.25 13.04
CA GLU A 161 2.49 7.79 13.47
C GLU A 161 1.93 6.66 12.58
N LEU A 162 2.73 5.62 12.35
CA LEU A 162 2.28 4.41 11.67
C LEU A 162 1.14 3.72 12.44
N VAL A 163 0.06 3.43 11.73
CA VAL A 163 -1.03 2.57 12.22
C VAL A 163 -0.84 1.18 11.63
N VAL A 164 -0.25 0.27 12.43
CA VAL A 164 0.06 -1.12 11.99
C VAL A 164 -1.18 -1.84 11.47
N GLY A 165 -2.35 -1.61 12.06
CA GLY A 165 -3.62 -2.17 11.58
C GLY A 165 -3.92 -1.81 10.12
N ASP A 166 -3.63 -0.57 9.71
CA ASP A 166 -3.86 -0.09 8.35
C ASP A 166 -2.85 -0.73 7.36
N LEU A 167 -1.60 -0.94 7.80
CA LEU A 167 -0.58 -1.64 7.00
C LEU A 167 -0.93 -3.12 6.81
N THR A 168 -1.32 -3.83 7.86
CA THR A 168 -1.74 -5.24 7.75
C THR A 168 -2.98 -5.37 6.87
N ALA A 169 -3.93 -4.44 7.02
CA ALA A 169 -5.13 -4.43 6.21
C ALA A 169 -4.85 -4.18 4.73
N SER A 170 -3.88 -3.34 4.36
CA SER A 170 -3.55 -3.12 2.94
C SER A 170 -3.11 -4.42 2.23
N PHE A 171 -2.33 -5.26 2.92
CA PHE A 171 -1.94 -6.58 2.37
C PHE A 171 -3.12 -7.53 2.24
N LEU A 172 -3.99 -7.58 3.24
CA LEU A 172 -5.18 -8.43 3.21
C LEU A 172 -6.15 -8.00 2.12
N VAL A 173 -6.36 -6.69 1.94
CA VAL A 173 -7.24 -6.17 0.90
C VAL A 173 -6.65 -6.41 -0.49
N ARG A 174 -5.33 -6.25 -0.69
CA ARG A 174 -4.67 -6.67 -1.93
C ARG A 174 -4.93 -8.15 -2.24
N ASN A 175 -4.87 -9.02 -1.22
CA ASN A 175 -5.16 -10.44 -1.39
C ASN A 175 -6.63 -10.69 -1.79
N ILE A 176 -7.58 -10.03 -1.12
CA ILE A 176 -9.01 -10.07 -1.45
C ILE A 176 -9.24 -9.65 -2.91
N VAL A 177 -8.59 -8.57 -3.36
CA VAL A 177 -8.72 -8.08 -4.74
C VAL A 177 -8.15 -9.08 -5.74
N VAL A 178 -6.91 -9.54 -5.54
CA VAL A 178 -6.20 -10.38 -6.51
C VAL A 178 -6.80 -11.78 -6.62
N HIS A 179 -7.21 -12.39 -5.50
CA HIS A 179 -7.60 -13.80 -5.47
C HIS A 179 -9.10 -14.04 -5.34
N ALA A 180 -9.86 -13.06 -4.85
CA ALA A 180 -11.31 -13.16 -4.68
C ALA A 180 -12.08 -12.10 -5.47
N GLY A 181 -11.44 -11.41 -6.43
CA GLY A 181 -12.08 -10.38 -7.24
C GLY A 181 -12.66 -9.22 -6.42
N GLY A 182 -12.12 -8.99 -5.22
CA GLY A 182 -12.62 -7.99 -4.30
C GLY A 182 -13.70 -8.49 -3.33
N VAL A 183 -14.10 -9.76 -3.37
CA VAL A 183 -15.13 -10.33 -2.48
C VAL A 183 -14.52 -10.81 -1.16
N VAL A 184 -15.09 -10.35 -0.05
CA VAL A 184 -14.60 -10.67 1.30
C VAL A 184 -14.99 -12.10 1.68
N SER A 185 -14.06 -12.88 2.23
CA SER A 185 -14.36 -14.17 2.83
C SER A 185 -14.56 -14.05 4.35
N SER A 186 -15.15 -15.06 4.98
CA SER A 186 -15.32 -15.11 6.43
C SER A 186 -14.00 -15.10 7.20
N ARG A 187 -12.88 -15.40 6.54
CA ARG A 187 -11.54 -15.44 7.17
C ARG A 187 -10.96 -14.05 7.41
N GLU A 188 -11.23 -13.08 6.53
CA GLU A 188 -10.68 -11.73 6.65
C GLU A 188 -11.55 -10.81 7.53
N VAL A 189 -12.82 -11.16 7.74
CA VAL A 189 -13.78 -10.36 8.53
C VAL A 189 -13.27 -10.03 9.93
N PRO A 190 -12.74 -10.97 10.75
CA PRO A 190 -12.26 -10.66 12.10
C PRO A 190 -11.16 -9.60 12.11
N THR A 191 -10.27 -9.61 11.12
CA THR A 191 -9.12 -8.70 11.05
C THR A 191 -9.52 -7.33 10.47
N LEU A 192 -10.44 -7.30 9.51
CA LEU A 192 -10.82 -6.06 8.80
C LEU A 192 -12.02 -5.32 9.42
N SER A 193 -12.90 -6.01 10.16
CA SER A 193 -14.06 -5.40 10.82
C SER A 193 -13.76 -4.23 11.76
N PRO A 194 -12.62 -4.20 12.50
CA PRO A 194 -12.27 -3.02 13.29
C PRO A 194 -12.02 -1.76 12.46
N LEU A 195 -11.63 -1.92 11.20
CA LEU A 195 -11.33 -0.82 10.27
C LEU A 195 -12.54 -0.46 9.40
N VAL A 196 -13.41 -1.44 9.14
CA VAL A 196 -14.62 -1.31 8.33
C VAL A 196 -15.81 -1.85 9.13
N PRO A 197 -16.45 -1.00 9.96
CA PRO A 197 -17.61 -1.41 10.73
C PRO A 197 -18.72 -1.92 9.82
N GLY A 198 -19.29 -3.09 10.15
CA GLY A 198 -20.36 -3.71 9.37
C GLY A 198 -19.88 -4.55 8.17
N LEU A 199 -18.59 -4.85 8.08
CA LEU A 199 -18.06 -5.74 7.04
C LEU A 199 -18.67 -7.15 7.15
N LEU A 200 -19.19 -7.67 6.04
CA LEU A 200 -19.78 -9.00 5.94
C LEU A 200 -18.97 -9.87 4.97
N ALA A 201 -19.07 -11.20 5.13
CA ALA A 201 -18.55 -12.14 4.14
C ALA A 201 -19.49 -12.20 2.92
N GLY A 202 -18.92 -12.49 1.75
CA GLY A 202 -19.67 -12.64 0.50
C GLY A 202 -20.03 -11.33 -0.21
N VAL A 203 -19.62 -10.18 0.33
CA VAL A 203 -19.83 -8.87 -0.30
C VAL A 203 -18.51 -8.29 -0.82
N PRO A 204 -18.54 -7.40 -1.83
CA PRO A 204 -17.36 -6.63 -2.23
C PRO A 204 -16.80 -5.84 -1.06
N PHE A 205 -15.47 -5.80 -0.92
CA PHE A 205 -14.81 -4.99 0.09
C PHE A 205 -15.07 -3.50 -0.18
N PRO A 206 -15.65 -2.74 0.75
CA PRO A 206 -16.01 -1.35 0.51
C PRO A 206 -14.78 -0.44 0.65
N LEU A 207 -13.86 -0.50 -0.32
CA LEU A 207 -12.71 0.38 -0.37
C LEU A 207 -13.14 1.76 -0.87
N ASP A 208 -13.54 2.62 0.05
CA ASP A 208 -13.77 4.04 -0.23
C ASP A 208 -12.43 4.81 -0.33
N GLU A 209 -12.52 6.08 -0.71
CA GLU A 209 -11.33 6.92 -0.87
C GLU A 209 -10.58 7.14 0.45
N ALA A 210 -11.29 7.34 1.56
CA ALA A 210 -10.66 7.60 2.85
C ALA A 210 -9.84 6.39 3.32
N LEU A 211 -10.41 5.19 3.19
CA LEU A 211 -9.76 3.94 3.53
C LEU A 211 -8.57 3.65 2.59
N TRP A 212 -8.73 3.90 1.29
CA TRP A 212 -7.64 3.79 0.32
C TRP A 212 -6.46 4.70 0.69
N ARG A 213 -6.72 5.97 1.02
CA ARG A 213 -5.68 6.92 1.45
C ARG A 213 -4.99 6.49 2.74
N ARG A 214 -5.74 5.93 3.70
CA ARG A 214 -5.17 5.38 4.95
C ARG A 214 -4.19 4.26 4.68
N PHE A 215 -4.56 3.31 3.82
CA PHE A 215 -3.69 2.20 3.43
C PHE A 215 -2.43 2.69 2.71
N LEU A 216 -2.56 3.60 1.74
CA LEU A 216 -1.39 4.21 1.09
C LEU A 216 -0.47 4.94 2.07
N SER A 217 -1.06 5.69 3.01
CA SER A 217 -0.30 6.42 4.02
C SER A 217 0.45 5.47 4.96
N ALA A 218 -0.15 4.33 5.32
CA ALA A 218 0.50 3.33 6.15
C ALA A 218 1.72 2.71 5.46
N LEU A 219 1.59 2.33 4.17
CA LEU A 219 2.71 1.84 3.36
C LEU A 219 3.84 2.88 3.27
N TRP A 220 3.46 4.14 2.99
CA TRP A 220 4.40 5.24 2.87
C TRP A 220 5.18 5.51 4.17
N LYS A 221 4.47 5.69 5.28
CA LYS A 221 5.07 5.96 6.59
C LYS A 221 6.02 4.85 7.01
N HIS A 222 5.61 3.59 6.84
CA HIS A 222 6.45 2.46 7.19
C HIS A 222 7.71 2.38 6.31
N ALA A 223 7.61 2.67 5.01
CA ALA A 223 8.78 2.76 4.15
C ALA A 223 9.78 3.83 4.60
N GLN A 224 9.28 5.01 5.01
CA GLN A 224 10.11 6.09 5.55
C GLN A 224 10.81 5.68 6.85
N ASP A 225 10.12 4.98 7.75
CA ASP A 225 10.71 4.48 8.99
C ASP A 225 11.80 3.45 8.71
N ILE A 226 11.55 2.47 7.83
CA ILE A 226 12.55 1.47 7.43
C ILE A 226 13.79 2.17 6.87
N ASP A 227 13.60 3.06 5.89
CA ASP A 227 14.69 3.79 5.26
C ASP A 227 15.50 4.60 6.29
N LEU A 228 14.83 5.29 7.23
CA LEU A 228 15.52 6.01 8.30
C LEU A 228 16.38 5.08 9.15
N LEU A 229 15.83 3.95 9.59
CA LEU A 229 16.53 2.98 10.43
C LEU A 229 17.73 2.36 9.70
N VAL A 230 17.57 2.05 8.41
CA VAL A 230 18.65 1.59 7.53
C VAL A 230 19.76 2.63 7.43
N ARG A 231 19.41 3.91 7.26
CA ARG A 231 20.39 5.01 7.12
C ARG A 231 21.17 5.29 8.40
N VAL A 232 20.52 5.21 9.56
CA VAL A 232 21.16 5.50 10.86
C VAL A 232 21.79 4.27 11.51
N GLY A 233 21.61 3.07 10.91
CA GLY A 233 22.17 1.82 11.42
C GLY A 233 21.60 1.38 12.76
N TYR A 234 20.33 1.66 13.02
CA TYR A 234 19.68 1.35 14.30
C TYR A 234 19.60 -0.17 14.55
N ARG A 235 19.78 -0.59 15.81
CA ARG A 235 19.52 -1.94 16.31
C ARG A 235 18.63 -1.89 17.55
N ARG A 236 17.79 -2.92 17.68
CA ARG A 236 17.18 -3.35 18.96
C ARG A 236 18.25 -3.81 19.94
#